data_AF-A0A2S2E0P7-F1
#
_entry.id   AF-A0A2S2E0P7-F1
#
_cell.length_a   1.000
_cell.length_b   1.000
_cell.length_c   1.000
_cell.angle_alpha   90.00
_cell.angle_beta   90.00
_cell.angle_gamma   90.00
#
_symmetry.space_group_name_H-M   'P 1'
#
loop_
_entity.id
_entity.type
_entity.pdbx_description
1 polymer ?
#
loop_
_entity_poly.entity_id
_entity_poly.type
_entity_poly.pdbx_seq_one_letter_code
_entity_poly.pdbx_strand_id
1 'polypeptide(L)'
;MMKKIVAIGTSRIHWPLEYIKKYTRIDVDFLNVGYFQSAGQIYDLLFRSEEISQSEVIRPRFFRRDATPENPFNDKVFHDSLFIKSVIEKISSADYLYIELSTLHEFQYEGIHIQGNPNYYRNVPFSKIWKDGYYNIYEPELNVVRYQQSKKFINDLVQSVSKVYDSKLIFTSHIFSSDASFGREVIHKSVKDSCDMFGLTFIDKTPLVDSFGFRVSSSGERDIHHLSWRGTKAESILLSELILGYKDKDIEDNIKEDDFIEGFLL
;
A
#
# COMPACT_ATOMS: atom_id res chain seq x y z
N MET A 1 1.26 24.90 -11.27
CA MET A 1 0.19 24.16 -10.58
C MET A 1 0.86 23.09 -9.74
N MET A 2 0.52 22.99 -8.46
CA MET A 2 1.06 21.97 -7.56
C MET A 2 0.54 20.60 -8.02
N LYS A 3 1.40 19.58 -8.12
CA LYS A 3 1.01 18.22 -8.52
C LYS A 3 0.44 17.48 -7.32
N LYS A 4 -0.70 16.81 -7.47
CA LYS A 4 -1.31 15.97 -6.43
C LYS A 4 -1.04 14.49 -6.67
N ILE A 5 -0.52 13.80 -5.67
CA ILE A 5 -0.37 12.33 -5.64
C ILE A 5 -1.20 11.72 -4.52
N VAL A 6 -1.87 10.61 -4.84
CA VAL A 6 -2.59 9.77 -3.86
C VAL A 6 -2.01 8.37 -3.90
N ALA A 7 -1.77 7.79 -2.73
CA ALA A 7 -1.26 6.43 -2.59
C ALA A 7 -2.36 5.42 -2.19
N ILE A 8 -2.29 4.23 -2.78
CA ILE A 8 -3.11 3.07 -2.40
C ILE A 8 -2.18 1.86 -2.25
N GLY A 9 -1.97 1.42 -1.02
CA GLY A 9 -0.99 0.39 -0.75
C GLY A 9 -0.78 0.17 0.74
N THR A 10 0.44 -0.23 1.09
CA THR A 10 0.86 -0.44 2.47
C THR A 10 1.73 0.71 2.99
N SER A 11 2.11 0.65 4.28
CA SER A 11 3.04 1.60 4.90
C SER A 11 4.33 1.80 4.10
N ARG A 12 4.78 0.78 3.36
CA ARG A 12 6.00 0.82 2.54
C ARG A 12 6.04 1.96 1.54
N ILE A 13 4.91 2.27 0.91
CA ILE A 13 4.84 3.38 -0.06
C ILE A 13 4.50 4.72 0.59
N HIS A 14 4.05 4.73 1.84
CA HIS A 14 3.77 5.97 2.55
C HIS A 14 5.06 6.65 3.04
N TRP A 15 6.06 5.86 3.44
CA TRP A 15 7.36 6.38 3.85
C TRP A 15 8.02 7.31 2.81
N PRO A 16 8.25 6.89 1.55
CA PRO A 16 8.83 7.80 0.56
C PRO A 16 7.93 9.01 0.30
N LEU A 17 6.60 8.86 0.36
CA LEU A 17 5.66 9.95 0.17
C LEU A 17 5.66 10.99 1.31
N GLU A 18 5.94 10.60 2.55
CA GLU A 18 6.13 11.55 3.66
C GLU A 18 7.35 12.45 3.39
N TYR A 19 8.44 11.90 2.85
CA TYR A 19 9.58 12.71 2.43
C TYR A 19 9.20 13.69 1.32
N ILE A 20 8.47 13.22 0.32
CA ILE A 20 7.97 14.07 -0.76
C ILE A 20 7.11 15.22 -0.20
N LYS A 21 6.18 14.91 0.71
CA LYS A 21 5.30 15.89 1.35
C LYS A 21 6.06 16.94 2.14
N LYS A 22 7.11 16.54 2.88
CA LYS A 22 7.89 17.43 3.74
C LYS A 22 8.86 18.31 2.98
N TYR A 23 9.45 17.81 1.89
CA TYR A 23 10.62 18.43 1.26
C TYR A 23 10.41 18.90 -0.19
N THR A 24 9.24 18.67 -0.79
CA THR A 24 8.97 19.04 -2.19
C THR A 24 7.72 19.88 -2.33
N ARG A 25 7.45 20.33 -3.55
CA ARG A 25 6.21 21.03 -3.94
C ARG A 25 5.14 20.10 -4.50
N ILE A 26 5.15 18.83 -4.09
CA ILE A 26 4.12 17.85 -4.47
C ILE A 26 3.13 17.76 -3.30
N ASP A 27 1.84 17.87 -3.62
CA ASP A 27 0.75 17.67 -2.68
C ASP A 27 0.49 16.16 -2.52
N VAL A 28 0.72 15.65 -1.31
CA VAL A 28 0.62 14.22 -1.00
C VAL A 28 -0.60 14.00 -0.11
N ASP A 29 -1.57 13.25 -0.65
CA ASP A 29 -2.78 12.87 0.07
C ASP A 29 -2.74 11.39 0.48
N PHE A 30 -2.74 11.16 1.79
CA PHE A 30 -2.98 9.85 2.37
C PHE A 30 -4.49 9.64 2.57
N LEU A 31 -4.97 8.44 2.23
CA LEU A 31 -6.40 8.15 2.30
C LEU A 31 -6.93 8.07 3.74
N ASN A 32 -6.07 7.74 4.72
CA ASN A 32 -6.43 7.58 6.13
C ASN A 32 -7.55 6.56 6.38
N VAL A 33 -7.66 5.51 5.56
CA VAL A 33 -8.71 4.48 5.67
C VAL A 33 -8.21 3.04 5.83
N GLY A 34 -6.90 2.81 5.74
CA GLY A 34 -6.36 1.46 5.83
C GLY A 34 -5.10 1.26 5.00
N TYR A 35 -4.62 0.02 5.04
CA TYR A 35 -3.58 -0.46 4.14
C TYR A 35 -4.16 -1.54 3.23
N PHE A 36 -4.00 -1.36 1.93
CA PHE A 36 -4.51 -2.26 0.90
C PHE A 36 -3.32 -3.03 0.32
N GLN A 37 -3.26 -4.33 0.59
CA GLN A 37 -2.11 -5.17 0.27
C GLN A 37 -2.25 -5.89 -1.07
N SER A 38 -3.48 -6.14 -1.52
CA SER A 38 -3.78 -7.05 -2.63
C SER A 38 -4.60 -6.35 -3.71
N ALA A 39 -4.64 -6.93 -4.90
CA ALA A 39 -5.44 -6.39 -5.99
C ALA A 39 -6.96 -6.38 -5.67
N GLY A 40 -7.44 -7.26 -4.79
CA GLY A 40 -8.86 -7.46 -4.51
C GLY A 40 -9.35 -6.39 -3.55
N GLN A 41 -8.56 -6.12 -2.51
CA GLN A 41 -8.80 -5.00 -1.61
C GLN A 41 -8.79 -3.66 -2.34
N ILE A 42 -7.87 -3.47 -3.30
CA ILE A 42 -7.84 -2.26 -4.13
C ILE A 42 -9.03 -2.20 -5.09
N TYR A 43 -9.36 -3.32 -5.74
CA TYR A 43 -10.55 -3.41 -6.59
C TYR A 43 -11.82 -3.02 -5.83
N ASP A 44 -12.02 -3.61 -4.65
CA ASP A 44 -13.21 -3.37 -3.84
C ASP A 44 -13.26 -1.93 -3.31
N LEU A 45 -12.11 -1.34 -2.95
CA LEU A 45 -12.04 0.08 -2.59
C LEU A 45 -12.51 0.96 -3.76
N LEU A 46 -11.98 0.72 -4.96
CA LEU A 46 -12.21 1.60 -6.11
C LEU A 46 -13.58 1.42 -6.74
N PHE A 47 -14.09 0.18 -6.80
CA PHE A 47 -15.27 -0.16 -7.59
C PHE A 47 -16.47 -0.64 -6.77
N ARG A 48 -16.28 -0.92 -5.47
CA ARG A 48 -17.36 -1.40 -4.56
C ARG A 48 -17.44 -0.61 -3.26
N SER A 49 -16.83 0.58 -3.21
CA SER A 49 -16.88 1.45 -2.03
C SER A 49 -18.30 1.84 -1.62
N GLU A 50 -19.22 2.00 -2.56
CA GLU A 50 -20.63 2.28 -2.25
C GLU A 50 -21.28 1.12 -1.48
N GLU A 51 -21.15 -0.11 -2.00
CA GLU A 51 -21.62 -1.34 -1.35
C GLU A 51 -21.04 -1.49 0.06
N ILE A 52 -19.72 -1.29 0.20
CA ILE A 52 -19.02 -1.35 1.48
C ILE A 52 -19.51 -0.26 2.42
N SER A 53 -19.73 0.97 1.92
CA SER A 53 -20.17 2.10 2.72
C SER A 53 -21.59 1.93 3.25
N GLN A 54 -22.42 1.12 2.62
CA GLN A 54 -23.81 0.89 3.03
C GLN A 54 -23.96 -0.29 4.01
N SER A 55 -22.98 -1.21 4.06
CA SER A 55 -23.05 -2.40 4.92
C SER A 55 -22.34 -2.20 6.26
N GLU A 56 -23.11 -2.16 7.35
CA GLU A 56 -22.57 -2.12 8.73
C GLU A 56 -21.80 -3.39 9.11
N VAL A 57 -21.99 -4.49 8.37
CA VAL A 57 -21.29 -5.76 8.59
C VAL A 57 -19.96 -5.78 7.83
N ILE A 58 -19.92 -5.31 6.58
CA ILE A 58 -18.72 -5.40 5.74
C ILE A 58 -17.72 -4.29 6.11
N ARG A 59 -18.22 -3.06 6.37
CA ARG A 59 -17.39 -1.88 6.63
C ARG A 59 -16.33 -2.10 7.74
N PRO A 60 -16.66 -2.68 8.92
CA PRO A 60 -15.68 -2.91 9.98
C PRO A 60 -14.65 -4.00 9.66
N ARG A 61 -14.89 -4.83 8.65
CA ARG A 61 -13.96 -5.89 8.19
C ARG A 61 -13.07 -5.38 7.06
N PHE A 62 -13.60 -4.50 6.22
CA PHE A 62 -12.87 -3.94 5.10
C PHE A 62 -11.79 -2.95 5.53
N PHE A 63 -12.07 -2.06 6.49
CA PHE A 63 -11.13 -1.04 6.96
C PHE A 63 -10.43 -1.46 8.26
N ARG A 64 -9.13 -1.14 8.40
CA ARG A 64 -8.33 -1.39 9.61
C ARG A 64 -8.36 -0.22 10.59
N ARG A 65 -8.07 -0.52 11.86
CA ARG A 65 -7.90 0.47 12.94
C ARG A 65 -6.45 0.72 13.33
N ASP A 66 -5.53 -0.17 12.96
CA ASP A 66 -4.11 -0.05 13.28
C ASP A 66 -3.36 0.79 12.23
N ALA A 67 -3.26 2.07 12.54
CA ALA A 67 -2.52 3.06 11.75
C ALA A 67 -1.05 3.16 12.19
N THR A 68 -0.17 3.59 11.28
CA THR A 68 1.12 4.18 11.69
C THR A 68 0.92 5.66 12.04
N PRO A 69 1.74 6.26 12.91
CA PRO A 69 1.59 7.67 13.32
C PRO A 69 1.49 8.67 12.15
N GLU A 70 2.11 8.35 11.02
CA GLU A 70 2.19 9.20 9.82
C GLU A 70 0.91 9.13 8.98
N ASN A 71 0.12 8.07 9.13
CA ASN A 71 -1.13 7.87 8.41
C ASN A 71 -2.24 7.49 9.39
N PRO A 72 -2.63 8.41 10.29
CA PRO A 72 -3.64 8.15 11.30
C PRO A 72 -4.98 7.85 10.61
N PHE A 73 -5.44 6.60 10.73
CA PHE A 73 -6.72 6.20 10.16
C PHE A 73 -7.86 6.95 10.83
N ASN A 74 -8.81 7.40 10.02
CA ASN A 74 -9.92 8.20 10.48
C ASN A 74 -11.10 7.29 10.83
N ASP A 75 -11.50 7.28 12.09
CA ASP A 75 -12.62 6.46 12.60
C ASP A 75 -13.96 6.76 11.91
N LYS A 76 -14.10 7.91 11.22
CA LYS A 76 -15.26 8.19 10.37
C LYS A 76 -15.50 7.09 9.33
N VAL A 77 -14.46 6.37 8.90
CA VAL A 77 -14.59 5.25 7.97
C VAL A 77 -15.55 4.16 8.44
N PHE A 78 -15.80 4.04 9.75
CA PHE A 78 -16.71 3.04 10.31
C PHE A 78 -18.16 3.52 10.41
N HIS A 79 -18.41 4.83 10.36
CA HIS A 79 -19.71 5.41 10.74
C HIS A 79 -20.25 6.45 9.77
N ASP A 80 -19.44 6.92 8.81
CA ASP A 80 -19.77 8.02 7.91
C ASP A 80 -19.53 7.59 6.44
N SER A 81 -20.62 7.32 5.72
CA SER A 81 -20.56 6.97 4.29
C SER A 81 -20.10 8.14 3.41
N LEU A 82 -20.35 9.39 3.81
CA LEU A 82 -19.86 10.57 3.09
C LEU A 82 -18.35 10.68 3.18
N PHE A 83 -17.75 10.23 4.29
CA PHE A 83 -16.30 10.16 4.40
C PHE A 83 -15.70 9.18 3.37
N ILE A 84 -16.28 7.99 3.21
CA ILE A 84 -15.84 7.02 2.18
C ILE A 84 -15.99 7.62 0.78
N LYS A 85 -17.10 8.32 0.50
CA LYS A 85 -17.28 9.02 -0.77
C LYS A 85 -16.17 10.06 -1.01
N SER A 86 -15.80 10.85 0.00
CA SER A 86 -14.72 11.82 -0.10
C SER A 86 -13.35 11.19 -0.38
N VAL A 87 -13.12 9.96 0.10
CA VAL A 87 -11.90 9.18 -0.19
C VAL A 87 -11.83 8.83 -1.67
N ILE A 88 -12.96 8.40 -2.27
CA ILE A 88 -13.03 8.12 -3.70
C ILE A 88 -12.86 9.40 -4.53
N GLU A 89 -13.48 10.50 -4.11
CA GLU A 89 -13.30 11.81 -4.77
C GLU A 89 -11.84 12.26 -4.74
N LYS A 90 -11.11 12.05 -3.63
CA LYS A 90 -9.67 12.32 -3.56
C LYS A 90 -8.89 11.53 -4.61
N ILE A 91 -9.15 10.22 -4.70
CA ILE A 91 -8.51 9.34 -5.70
C ILE A 91 -8.81 9.83 -7.11
N SER A 92 -10.07 10.10 -7.43
CA SER A 92 -10.50 10.56 -8.75
C SER A 92 -9.95 11.93 -9.14
N SER A 93 -9.60 12.78 -8.16
CA SER A 93 -9.06 14.13 -8.40
C SER A 93 -7.53 14.20 -8.48
N ALA A 94 -6.82 13.08 -8.31
CA ALA A 94 -5.35 13.08 -8.26
C ALA A 94 -4.71 13.28 -9.64
N ASP A 95 -3.59 14.01 -9.73
CA ASP A 95 -2.76 14.01 -10.95
C ASP A 95 -2.06 12.65 -11.13
N TYR A 96 -1.65 12.04 -10.02
CA TYR A 96 -0.93 10.77 -9.97
C TYR A 96 -1.56 9.80 -8.96
N LEU A 97 -1.70 8.54 -9.35
CA LEU A 97 -2.04 7.45 -8.43
C LEU A 97 -0.83 6.52 -8.30
N TYR A 98 -0.36 6.34 -7.06
CA TYR A 98 0.72 5.42 -6.74
C TYR A 98 0.16 4.18 -6.03
N ILE A 99 0.19 3.05 -6.74
CA ILE A 99 -0.50 1.82 -6.33
C ILE A 99 0.52 0.71 -6.05
N GLU A 100 0.46 0.13 -4.85
CA GLU A 100 1.29 -1.01 -4.46
C GLU A 100 0.47 -2.29 -4.38
N LEU A 101 0.93 -3.34 -5.07
CA LEU A 101 0.40 -4.69 -4.93
C LEU A 101 1.42 -5.59 -4.21
N SER A 102 1.07 -6.00 -3.00
CA SER A 102 2.00 -6.57 -2.02
C SER A 102 1.88 -8.06 -1.75
N THR A 103 0.69 -8.63 -1.94
CA THR A 103 0.42 -10.04 -1.67
C THR A 103 -0.56 -10.63 -2.68
N LEU A 104 -0.40 -11.92 -2.99
CA LEU A 104 -1.38 -12.71 -3.74
C LEU A 104 -2.42 -13.34 -2.82
N HIS A 105 -2.23 -13.29 -1.50
CA HIS A 105 -3.11 -13.94 -0.54
C HIS A 105 -3.89 -12.91 0.24
N GLU A 106 -5.18 -13.17 0.38
CA GLU A 106 -6.10 -12.34 1.14
C GLU A 106 -7.23 -13.19 1.72
N PHE A 107 -8.15 -12.51 2.41
CA PHE A 107 -9.36 -13.11 2.94
C PHE A 107 -10.57 -12.46 2.30
N GLN A 108 -11.65 -13.21 2.15
CA GLN A 108 -12.93 -12.70 1.67
C GLN A 108 -14.05 -12.99 2.66
N TYR A 109 -14.92 -12.02 2.86
CA TYR A 109 -16.19 -12.14 3.57
C TYR A 109 -17.30 -11.73 2.60
N GLU A 110 -18.25 -12.62 2.31
CA GLU A 110 -19.35 -12.37 1.37
C GLU A 110 -18.89 -11.83 0.00
N GLY A 111 -17.74 -12.31 -0.49
CA GLY A 111 -17.16 -11.88 -1.77
C GLY A 111 -16.46 -10.52 -1.74
N ILE A 112 -16.34 -9.85 -0.58
CA ILE A 112 -15.52 -8.65 -0.37
C ILE A 112 -14.17 -9.06 0.21
N HIS A 113 -13.08 -8.58 -0.38
CA HIS A 113 -11.71 -8.76 0.05
C HIS A 113 -11.40 -7.86 1.24
N ILE A 114 -11.13 -8.47 2.40
CA ILE A 114 -10.94 -7.76 3.66
C ILE A 114 -9.45 -7.64 4.00
N GLN A 115 -9.09 -6.59 4.73
CA GLN A 115 -7.72 -6.26 5.14
C GLN A 115 -7.25 -7.21 6.24
N GLY A 116 -6.87 -8.43 5.86
CA GLY A 116 -6.53 -9.51 6.78
C GLY A 116 -5.44 -9.19 7.79
N ASN A 117 -5.81 -8.80 9.01
CA ASN A 117 -5.15 -9.14 10.27
C ASN A 117 -5.99 -8.62 11.46
N PRO A 118 -6.94 -9.41 11.98
CA PRO A 118 -7.73 -8.99 13.15
C PRO A 118 -6.97 -9.13 14.47
N ASN A 119 -5.69 -9.53 14.45
CA ASN A 119 -4.89 -9.71 15.68
C ASN A 119 -4.83 -8.45 16.53
N TYR A 120 -4.99 -7.25 15.96
CA TYR A 120 -5.01 -6.02 16.74
C TYR A 120 -6.03 -6.08 17.89
N TYR A 121 -7.20 -6.68 17.65
CA TYR A 121 -8.25 -6.78 18.66
C TYR A 121 -7.98 -7.82 19.76
N ARG A 122 -7.08 -8.79 19.52
CA ARG A 122 -6.86 -9.93 20.42
C ARG A 122 -5.39 -10.16 20.82
N ASN A 123 -4.47 -9.32 20.33
CA ASN A 123 -3.02 -9.39 20.51
C ASN A 123 -2.43 -10.81 20.33
N VAL A 124 -2.83 -11.51 19.25
CA VAL A 124 -2.42 -12.90 19.00
C VAL A 124 -1.10 -12.93 18.23
N PRO A 125 -0.07 -13.69 18.69
CA PRO A 125 1.18 -13.84 17.94
C PRO A 125 0.96 -14.44 16.54
N PHE A 126 1.61 -13.86 15.52
CA PHE A 126 1.52 -14.36 14.13
C PHE A 126 1.88 -15.84 14.01
N SER A 127 2.86 -16.31 14.80
CA SER A 127 3.28 -17.71 14.87
C SER A 127 2.15 -18.69 15.25
N LYS A 128 1.07 -18.21 15.89
CA LYS A 128 -0.10 -19.02 16.24
C LYS A 128 -1.19 -19.04 15.18
N ILE A 129 -1.18 -18.11 14.23
CA ILE A 129 -2.25 -17.97 13.22
C ILE A 129 -1.79 -18.22 11.78
N TRP A 130 -0.49 -18.20 11.49
CA TRP A 130 -0.01 -18.27 10.10
C TRP A 130 -0.33 -19.59 9.39
N LYS A 131 -0.46 -20.71 10.12
CA LYS A 131 -0.79 -22.03 9.56
C LYS A 131 -2.27 -22.12 9.20
N ASP A 132 -3.11 -22.08 10.23
CA ASP A 132 -4.53 -22.37 10.06
C ASP A 132 -5.35 -21.10 9.77
N GLY A 133 -4.78 -19.91 9.96
CA GLY A 133 -5.42 -18.61 9.70
C GLY A 133 -6.19 -18.08 10.92
N TYR A 134 -6.18 -16.76 11.11
CA TYR A 134 -6.90 -16.14 12.24
C TYR A 134 -8.39 -16.52 12.25
N TYR A 135 -9.05 -16.38 11.10
CA TYR A 135 -10.50 -16.59 11.01
C TYR A 135 -10.90 -18.04 11.30
N ASN A 136 -10.14 -19.02 10.81
CA ASN A 136 -10.45 -20.43 11.09
C ASN A 136 -10.27 -20.79 12.58
N ILE A 137 -9.33 -20.15 13.28
CA ILE A 137 -9.05 -20.47 14.69
C ILE A 137 -9.98 -19.70 15.63
N TYR A 138 -10.22 -18.41 15.36
CA TYR A 138 -10.79 -17.49 16.36
C TYR A 138 -12.17 -16.94 16.02
N GLU A 139 -12.60 -17.04 14.76
CA GLU A 139 -13.88 -16.54 14.24
C GLU A 139 -14.45 -17.48 13.14
N PRO A 140 -14.45 -18.82 13.32
CA PRO A 140 -14.84 -19.76 12.26
C PRO A 140 -16.29 -19.56 11.77
N GLU A 141 -17.16 -19.03 12.62
CA GLU A 141 -18.55 -18.71 12.33
C GLU A 141 -18.73 -17.59 11.31
N LEU A 142 -17.71 -16.73 11.12
CA LEU A 142 -17.76 -15.64 10.15
C LEU A 142 -17.65 -16.12 8.70
N ASN A 143 -17.42 -17.41 8.44
CA ASN A 143 -17.32 -18.00 7.10
C ASN A 143 -16.35 -17.24 6.16
N VAL A 144 -15.27 -16.70 6.73
CA VAL A 144 -14.25 -16.00 5.96
C VAL A 144 -13.40 -17.01 5.21
N VAL A 145 -13.27 -16.83 3.89
CA VAL A 145 -12.50 -17.73 3.04
C VAL A 145 -11.14 -17.15 2.70
N ARG A 146 -10.11 -17.99 2.68
CA ARG A 146 -8.80 -17.59 2.14
C ARG A 146 -8.88 -17.58 0.63
N TYR A 147 -8.46 -16.46 0.03
CA TYR A 147 -8.43 -16.27 -1.42
C TYR A 147 -7.00 -16.10 -1.90
N GLN A 148 -6.69 -16.68 -3.06
CA GLN A 148 -5.43 -16.47 -3.76
C GLN A 148 -5.70 -15.86 -5.12
N GLN A 149 -5.11 -14.70 -5.35
CA GLN A 149 -5.26 -13.92 -6.57
C GLN A 149 -4.55 -14.60 -7.74
N SER A 150 -5.23 -14.59 -8.89
CA SER A 150 -4.63 -15.02 -10.15
C SER A 150 -3.88 -13.86 -10.82
N LYS A 151 -2.89 -14.18 -11.66
CA LYS A 151 -2.25 -13.20 -12.55
C LYS A 151 -3.27 -12.48 -13.43
N LYS A 152 -4.31 -13.18 -13.88
CA LYS A 152 -5.41 -12.60 -14.67
C LYS A 152 -6.11 -11.49 -13.87
N PHE A 153 -6.42 -11.72 -12.61
CA PHE A 153 -7.09 -10.73 -11.77
C PHE A 153 -6.24 -9.47 -11.54
N ILE A 154 -4.93 -9.61 -11.37
CA ILE A 154 -4.00 -8.47 -11.31
C ILE A 154 -4.06 -7.67 -12.62
N ASN A 155 -3.99 -8.35 -13.77
CA ASN A 155 -4.07 -7.71 -15.08
C ASN A 155 -5.41 -6.97 -15.27
N ASP A 156 -6.51 -7.63 -14.92
CA ASP A 156 -7.86 -7.05 -14.98
C ASP A 156 -7.93 -5.78 -14.11
N LEU A 157 -7.41 -5.79 -12.88
CA LEU A 157 -7.35 -4.61 -12.02
C LEU A 157 -6.56 -3.48 -12.69
N VAL A 158 -5.33 -3.75 -13.12
CA VAL A 158 -4.45 -2.72 -13.72
C VAL A 158 -5.15 -2.09 -14.93
N GLN A 159 -5.77 -2.91 -15.78
CA GLN A 159 -6.54 -2.44 -16.93
C GLN A 159 -7.78 -1.63 -16.54
N SER A 160 -8.53 -2.08 -15.53
CA SER A 160 -9.73 -1.36 -15.08
C SER A 160 -9.37 0.01 -14.51
N VAL A 161 -8.33 0.10 -13.68
CA VAL A 161 -7.87 1.38 -13.13
C VAL A 161 -7.42 2.32 -14.25
N SER A 162 -6.66 1.82 -15.24
CA SER A 162 -6.18 2.64 -16.36
C SER A 162 -7.27 3.13 -17.31
N LYS A 163 -8.46 2.53 -17.27
CA LYS A 163 -9.62 2.96 -18.07
C LYS A 163 -10.52 3.94 -17.32
N VAL A 164 -10.52 3.89 -15.99
CA VAL A 164 -11.47 4.64 -15.15
C VAL A 164 -10.87 5.93 -14.63
N TYR A 165 -9.56 5.97 -14.37
CA TYR A 165 -8.90 7.13 -13.78
C TYR A 165 -8.03 7.84 -14.81
N ASP A 166 -8.26 9.14 -14.96
CA ASP A 166 -7.46 10.02 -15.83
C ASP A 166 -6.07 10.35 -15.26
N SER A 167 -5.83 9.99 -14.00
CA SER A 167 -4.54 10.16 -13.32
C SER A 167 -3.42 9.40 -14.03
N LYS A 168 -2.20 9.93 -13.96
CA LYS A 168 -1.00 9.16 -14.33
C LYS A 168 -0.79 8.03 -13.31
N LEU A 169 -0.83 6.79 -13.79
CA LEU A 169 -0.71 5.62 -12.92
C LEU A 169 0.75 5.18 -12.77
N ILE A 170 1.15 5.00 -11.52
CA ILE A 170 2.45 4.46 -11.13
C ILE A 170 2.17 3.23 -10.28
N PHE A 171 2.64 2.08 -10.72
CA PHE A 171 2.52 0.84 -9.97
C PHE A 171 3.86 0.46 -9.36
N THR A 172 3.78 -0.25 -8.25
CA THR A 172 4.90 -1.02 -7.71
C THR A 172 4.38 -2.30 -7.09
N SER A 173 5.30 -3.16 -6.69
CA SER A 173 4.99 -4.40 -5.98
C SER A 173 5.71 -4.45 -4.64
N HIS A 174 5.41 -5.46 -3.83
CA HIS A 174 6.24 -5.76 -2.67
C HIS A 174 7.72 -5.85 -3.09
N ILE A 175 8.60 -5.34 -2.24
CA ILE A 175 10.05 -5.51 -2.38
C ILE A 175 10.38 -6.99 -2.62
N PHE A 176 11.00 -7.26 -3.76
CA PHE A 176 11.52 -8.55 -4.17
C PHE A 176 13.04 -8.49 -4.19
N SER A 177 13.69 -9.50 -3.60
CA SER A 177 15.12 -9.75 -3.72
C SER A 177 15.39 -11.24 -3.55
N SER A 178 16.59 -11.70 -3.93
CA SER A 178 17.03 -13.09 -3.70
C SER A 178 16.86 -13.54 -2.24
N ASP A 179 17.03 -12.60 -1.31
CA ASP A 179 16.98 -12.81 0.13
C ASP A 179 15.55 -12.87 0.71
N ALA A 180 14.53 -12.52 -0.08
CA ALA A 180 13.15 -12.40 0.38
C ALA A 180 12.14 -12.78 -0.73
N SER A 181 12.12 -14.05 -1.13
CA SER A 181 11.49 -14.49 -2.38
C SER A 181 10.09 -15.10 -2.26
N PHE A 182 9.66 -15.60 -1.09
CA PHE A 182 8.46 -16.44 -1.02
C PHE A 182 7.18 -15.72 -1.50
N GLY A 183 6.71 -16.09 -2.70
CA GLY A 183 5.55 -15.50 -3.38
C GLY A 183 5.75 -14.09 -3.96
N ARG A 184 6.84 -13.39 -3.60
CA ARG A 184 7.09 -11.99 -3.99
C ARG A 184 7.50 -11.85 -5.45
N GLU A 185 8.23 -12.82 -5.97
CA GLU A 185 8.62 -12.85 -7.39
C GLU A 185 7.39 -12.89 -8.31
N VAL A 186 6.41 -13.72 -7.96
CA VAL A 186 5.21 -13.93 -8.78
C VAL A 186 4.38 -12.66 -8.85
N ILE A 187 4.17 -11.97 -7.72
CA ILE A 187 3.45 -10.69 -7.73
C ILE A 187 4.25 -9.61 -8.45
N HIS A 188 5.56 -9.49 -8.16
CA HIS A 188 6.44 -8.53 -8.83
C HIS A 188 6.35 -8.66 -10.35
N LYS A 189 6.56 -9.88 -10.85
CA LYS A 189 6.47 -10.18 -12.28
C LYS A 189 5.07 -9.93 -12.84
N SER A 190 4.02 -10.30 -12.11
CA SER A 190 2.63 -10.11 -12.59
C SER A 190 2.25 -8.64 -12.73
N VAL A 191 2.66 -7.80 -11.77
CA VAL A 191 2.43 -6.35 -11.81
C VAL A 191 3.26 -5.73 -12.93
N LYS A 192 4.55 -6.05 -13.01
CA LYS A 192 5.44 -5.54 -14.06
C LYS A 192 4.95 -5.90 -15.45
N ASP A 193 4.68 -7.19 -15.71
CA ASP A 193 4.19 -7.66 -17.00
C ASP A 193 2.86 -6.97 -17.39
N SER A 194 2.00 -6.67 -16.42
CA SER A 194 0.74 -5.96 -16.67
C SER A 194 0.97 -4.49 -16.99
N CYS A 195 1.90 -3.81 -16.31
CA CYS A 195 2.27 -2.44 -16.62
C CYS A 195 2.90 -2.32 -18.01
N ASP A 196 3.82 -3.22 -18.35
CA ASP A 196 4.45 -3.29 -19.67
C ASP A 196 3.39 -3.48 -20.77
N MET A 197 2.40 -4.35 -20.54
CA MET A 197 1.31 -4.62 -21.48
C MET A 197 0.43 -3.39 -21.77
N PHE A 198 0.19 -2.55 -20.75
CA PHE A 198 -0.69 -1.39 -20.85
C PHE A 198 0.06 -0.06 -21.01
N GLY A 199 1.39 -0.08 -21.15
CA GLY A 199 2.22 1.12 -21.28
C GLY A 199 2.20 2.00 -20.03
N LEU A 200 2.09 1.40 -18.84
CA LEU A 200 2.02 2.09 -17.56
C LEU A 200 3.39 2.09 -16.85
N THR A 201 3.56 3.00 -15.90
CA THR A 201 4.83 3.09 -15.16
C THR A 201 4.89 2.05 -14.06
N PHE A 202 5.99 1.29 -14.00
CA PHE A 202 6.30 0.38 -12.90
C PHE A 202 7.61 0.80 -12.22
N ILE A 203 7.57 1.00 -10.91
CA ILE A 203 8.78 1.24 -10.09
C ILE A 203 9.28 -0.11 -9.57
N ASP A 204 10.42 -0.55 -10.10
CA ASP A 204 11.18 -1.69 -9.59
C ASP A 204 12.07 -1.24 -8.43
N LYS A 205 11.83 -1.81 -7.24
CA LYS A 205 12.59 -1.50 -6.02
C LYS A 205 13.83 -2.37 -5.84
N THR A 206 14.03 -3.39 -6.68
CA THR A 206 15.17 -4.33 -6.59
C THR A 206 16.51 -3.59 -6.57
N PRO A 207 16.78 -2.61 -7.47
CA PRO A 207 18.04 -1.87 -7.45
C PRO A 207 18.26 -1.06 -6.16
N LEU A 208 17.19 -0.61 -5.50
CA LEU A 208 17.27 0.10 -4.23
C LEU A 208 17.66 -0.83 -3.08
N VAL A 209 17.15 -2.08 -3.10
CA VAL A 209 17.57 -3.10 -2.13
C VAL A 209 19.03 -3.47 -2.35
N ASP A 210 19.45 -3.67 -3.60
CA ASP A 210 20.83 -4.05 -3.91
C ASP A 210 21.83 -2.97 -3.47
N SER A 211 21.43 -1.69 -3.57
CA SER A 211 22.29 -0.55 -3.24
C SER A 211 22.30 -0.22 -1.74
N PHE A 212 21.15 -0.31 -1.08
CA PHE A 212 20.97 0.24 0.27
C PHE A 212 20.50 -0.78 1.32
N GLY A 213 20.14 -1.99 0.90
CA GLY A 213 19.65 -3.05 1.77
C GLY A 213 18.26 -2.79 2.38
N PHE A 214 17.89 -3.71 3.26
CA PHE A 214 16.67 -3.65 4.07
C PHE A 214 16.88 -2.81 5.33
N ARG A 215 15.77 -2.39 5.95
CA ARG A 215 15.80 -1.79 7.28
C ARG A 215 16.35 -2.79 8.30
N VAL A 216 17.09 -2.29 9.28
CA VAL A 216 17.58 -3.05 10.42
C VAL A 216 17.06 -2.36 11.68
N SER A 217 16.39 -3.11 12.54
CA SER A 217 15.86 -2.60 13.81
C SER A 217 17.00 -2.29 14.79
N SER A 218 16.70 -1.57 15.87
CA SER A 218 17.65 -1.31 16.96
C SER A 218 18.22 -2.58 17.60
N SER A 219 17.50 -3.70 17.50
CA SER A 219 17.93 -5.02 17.97
C SER A 219 18.87 -5.76 17.01
N GLY A 220 19.13 -5.20 15.82
CA GLY A 220 19.90 -5.84 14.76
C GLY A 220 19.08 -6.79 13.87
N GLU A 221 17.79 -6.99 14.14
CA GLU A 221 16.92 -7.80 13.28
C GLU A 221 16.65 -7.08 11.96
N ARG A 222 16.81 -7.81 10.84
CA ARG A 222 16.56 -7.33 9.49
C ARG A 222 15.06 -7.39 9.16
N ASP A 223 14.48 -6.24 8.89
CA ASP A 223 13.11 -6.11 8.40
C ASP A 223 13.07 -6.21 6.88
N ILE A 224 12.81 -7.42 6.39
CA ILE A 224 12.73 -7.72 4.96
C ILE A 224 11.49 -7.11 4.26
N HIS A 225 10.67 -6.33 4.97
CA HIS A 225 9.52 -5.66 4.40
C HIS A 225 9.80 -4.22 4.02
N HIS A 226 10.75 -3.54 4.68
CA HIS A 226 11.00 -2.12 4.42
C HIS A 226 12.40 -1.91 3.85
N LEU A 227 12.51 -0.98 2.89
CA LEU A 227 13.82 -0.46 2.48
C LEU A 227 14.52 0.15 3.70
N SER A 228 15.85 0.11 3.69
CA SER A 228 16.61 0.94 4.61
C SER A 228 16.23 2.40 4.43
N TRP A 229 16.51 3.22 5.44
CA TRP A 229 16.21 4.65 5.40
C TRP A 229 16.83 5.37 4.21
N ARG A 230 18.07 5.00 3.84
CA ARG A 230 18.73 5.47 2.61
C ARG A 230 18.00 5.02 1.35
N GLY A 231 17.52 3.77 1.32
CA GLY A 231 16.70 3.25 0.22
C GLY A 231 15.36 3.98 0.09
N THR A 232 14.69 4.29 1.20
CA THR A 232 13.46 5.11 1.21
C THR A 232 13.71 6.52 0.70
N LYS A 233 14.83 7.16 1.09
CA LYS A 233 15.24 8.45 0.54
C LYS A 233 15.42 8.36 -0.97
N ALA A 234 16.17 7.38 -1.45
CA ALA A 234 16.38 7.18 -2.88
C ALA A 234 15.07 6.93 -3.65
N GLU A 235 14.14 6.17 -3.07
CA GLU A 235 12.79 5.98 -3.62
C GLU A 235 12.01 7.30 -3.71
N SER A 236 12.07 8.14 -2.67
CA SER A 236 11.40 9.45 -2.68
C SER A 236 11.94 10.39 -3.78
N ILE A 237 13.26 10.38 -4.02
CA ILE A 237 13.88 11.15 -5.10
C ILE A 237 13.39 10.64 -6.45
N LEU A 238 13.46 9.32 -6.68
CA LEU A 238 13.00 8.68 -7.92
C LEU A 238 11.54 9.04 -8.23
N LEU A 239 10.67 8.95 -7.22
CA LEU A 239 9.25 9.24 -7.37
C LEU A 239 8.99 10.74 -7.63
N SER A 240 9.69 11.64 -6.94
CA SER A 240 9.60 13.09 -7.21
C SER A 240 10.05 13.46 -8.63
N GLU A 241 11.18 12.92 -9.08
CA GLU A 241 11.70 13.14 -10.43
C GLU A 241 10.70 12.68 -11.50
N LEU A 242 10.06 11.54 -11.28
CA LEU A 242 9.02 11.00 -12.16
C LEU A 242 7.79 11.92 -12.22
N ILE A 243 7.37 12.49 -11.09
CA ILE A 243 6.18 13.34 -10.99
C ILE A 243 6.44 14.73 -11.61
N LEU A 244 7.60 15.31 -11.32
CA LEU A 244 7.97 16.67 -11.71
C LEU A 244 8.56 16.74 -13.13
N GLY A 245 9.18 15.65 -13.61
CA GLY A 245 9.88 15.59 -14.89
C GLY A 245 11.27 16.24 -14.87
N TYR A 246 11.81 16.54 -13.68
CA TYR A 246 13.15 17.08 -13.48
C TYR A 246 13.69 16.70 -12.10
N LYS A 247 15.01 16.82 -11.94
CA LYS A 247 15.70 16.62 -10.66
C LYS A 247 15.28 17.66 -9.62
N ASP A 248 14.61 17.21 -8.57
CA ASP A 248 14.25 18.08 -7.45
C ASP A 248 15.42 18.19 -6.47
N LYS A 249 16.11 19.33 -6.48
CA LYS A 249 17.25 19.56 -5.59
C LYS A 249 16.82 19.76 -4.14
N ASP A 250 15.57 20.16 -3.90
CA ASP A 250 15.08 20.43 -2.55
C ASP A 250 15.06 19.13 -1.72
N ILE A 251 14.79 17.97 -2.33
CA ILE A 251 14.80 16.68 -1.63
C ILE A 251 16.20 16.09 -1.45
N GLU A 252 17.12 16.32 -2.39
CA GLU A 252 18.52 15.86 -2.29
C GLU A 252 19.24 16.57 -1.13
N ASP A 253 19.07 17.90 -1.05
CA ASP A 253 19.78 18.79 -0.13
C ASP A 253 19.19 18.83 1.28
N ASN A 254 17.88 18.58 1.46
CA ASN A 254 17.21 18.78 2.76
C ASN A 254 16.90 17.51 3.55
N ILE A 255 16.93 16.32 2.96
CA ILE A 255 16.78 15.07 3.75
C ILE A 255 18.12 14.74 4.41
N LYS A 256 18.23 14.94 5.72
CA LYS A 256 19.43 14.59 6.51
C LYS A 256 19.31 13.18 7.09
N GLU A 257 20.43 12.45 7.21
CA GLU A 257 20.46 11.08 7.78
C GLU A 257 19.96 10.98 9.22
N ASP A 258 19.87 12.10 9.93
CA ASP A 258 19.38 12.16 11.31
C ASP A 258 17.85 12.34 11.42
N ASP A 259 17.16 12.74 10.33
CA ASP A 259 15.68 12.83 10.28
C ASP A 259 15.01 11.45 10.48
N PHE A 260 15.79 10.37 10.44
CA PHE A 260 15.34 8.98 10.38
C PHE A 260 15.33 8.26 11.74
N ILE A 261 15.98 8.82 12.77
CA ILE A 261 16.21 8.16 14.07
C ILE A 261 15.20 8.62 15.13
N GLU A 262 14.76 9.88 15.11
CA GLU A 262 13.96 10.46 16.21
C GLU A 262 12.47 10.08 16.21
N GLY A 263 11.96 9.42 15.16
CA GLY A 263 10.52 9.12 15.02
C GLY A 263 10.05 7.72 15.47
N PHE A 264 10.94 6.74 15.68
CA PHE A 264 10.54 5.31 15.60
C PHE A 264 11.02 4.40 16.75
N LEU A 265 11.13 4.94 17.96
CA LEU A 265 11.17 4.10 19.16
C LEU A 265 9.76 3.72 19.61
N LEU A 266 9.08 2.82 18.88
CA LEU A 266 7.97 2.01 19.40
C LEU A 266 7.96 0.63 18.74
#